data_AF-A0A4P6N0D4-F1
#
_entry.id   AF-A0A4P6N0D4-F1
#
_cell.length_a   1.000
_cell.length_b   1.000
_cell.length_c   1.000
_cell.angle_alpha   90.00
_cell.angle_beta   90.00
_cell.angle_gamma   90.00
#
_symmetry.space_group_name_H-M   'P 1'
#
loop_
_entity.id
_entity.type
_entity.pdbx_description
1 polymer ?
#
loop_
_entity_poly.entity_id
_entity_poly.type
_entity_poly.pdbx_seq_one_letter_code
_entity_poly.pdbx_strand_id
1 'polypeptide(L)'
;MSLRARTQPADLTLRAGATGHRVALANLRKNWPSAVTLVVIWGGYSYRNNDSWSQTLVNAGLVLGGVLGAVAVYNALYSRSTVVLTRDELVVTRMGRRQRLPRAEVGGLVRGSTSSLSMSSVPGFYWFITDTRDERFVALPGWLFPDGAFEDLSRELGIRPRAVTDREEEVRLSPLWMKNVLVTGVLSAVVLIGMVALVLQGAGAWQDWRQERAERAAESRHVAQVEPRLTASRYQHLKFSEHDVATSPLTVSASAEEPADVRLRSAIALVGTHRELPAAETMDLLALQCAPSEPGAEVTRASVTYESDDDLGYERVVDLECGADRKVVEEWLTWAEEHPATSAIGQLTLESTIGHDGELRREAQMWVPDASDDRFRAAVEYMCAHPGADEVDLRVNDEDFTRSLDVVDCSGG
;
A
#
# COMPACT_ATOMS: atom_id res chain seq x y z
N MET A 1 80.61 -13.12 10.94
CA MET A 1 79.71 -13.33 9.79
C MET A 1 78.40 -13.91 10.30
N SER A 2 77.35 -13.09 10.45
CA SER A 2 76.00 -13.58 10.73
C SER A 2 75.13 -13.42 9.48
N LEU A 3 74.53 -14.52 9.06
CA LEU A 3 73.57 -14.57 7.96
C LEU A 3 72.32 -13.78 8.34
N ARG A 4 72.07 -12.68 7.63
CA ARG A 4 70.75 -12.06 7.56
C ARG A 4 69.79 -13.08 6.95
N ALA A 5 68.88 -13.61 7.76
CA ALA A 5 67.69 -14.30 7.28
C ALA A 5 66.93 -13.34 6.34
N ARG A 6 66.82 -13.69 5.05
CA ARG A 6 65.91 -13.02 4.12
C ARG A 6 64.49 -13.27 4.61
N THR A 7 63.89 -12.20 5.10
CA THR A 7 62.50 -12.00 5.49
C THR A 7 61.53 -12.56 4.44
N GLN A 8 60.57 -13.38 4.87
CA GLN A 8 59.34 -13.61 4.10
C GLN A 8 58.69 -12.24 3.81
N PRO A 9 58.30 -11.93 2.56
CA PRO A 9 57.53 -10.72 2.30
C PRO A 9 56.20 -10.84 3.02
N ALA A 10 55.87 -9.84 3.85
CA ALA A 10 54.63 -9.81 4.60
C ALA A 10 53.45 -9.67 3.64
N ASP A 11 52.39 -10.45 3.86
CA ASP A 11 51.12 -10.22 3.18
C ASP A 11 50.56 -8.85 3.65
N LEU A 12 50.42 -7.90 2.73
CA LEU A 12 49.88 -6.58 3.04
C LEU A 12 48.39 -6.56 2.70
N THR A 13 47.56 -6.24 3.69
CA THR A 13 46.11 -6.07 3.48
C THR A 13 45.70 -4.65 3.82
N LEU A 14 45.27 -3.91 2.80
CA LEU A 14 44.61 -2.63 2.95
C LEU A 14 43.09 -2.86 2.94
N ARG A 15 42.41 -2.31 3.94
CA ARG A 15 40.94 -2.27 3.97
C ARG A 15 40.47 -0.84 3.81
N ALA A 16 39.36 -0.65 3.10
CA ALA A 16 38.68 0.63 3.10
C ALA A 16 38.36 1.03 4.55
N GLY A 17 38.78 2.22 4.97
CA GLY A 17 38.68 2.71 6.33
C GLY A 17 37.44 3.56 6.57
N ALA A 18 37.17 3.91 7.83
CA ALA A 18 36.11 4.84 8.22
C ALA A 18 36.31 6.28 7.70
N THR A 19 37.45 6.58 7.08
CA THR A 19 37.77 7.86 6.42
C THR A 19 36.78 8.20 5.31
N GLY A 20 36.27 7.20 4.57
CA GLY A 20 35.23 7.41 3.56
C GLY A 20 33.94 8.01 4.13
N HIS A 21 33.52 7.57 5.32
CA HIS A 21 32.35 8.13 6.01
C HIS A 21 32.58 9.56 6.46
N ARG A 22 33.79 9.92 6.91
CA ARG A 22 34.13 11.29 7.31
C ARG A 22 34.08 12.25 6.13
N VAL A 23 34.55 11.83 4.96
CA VAL A 23 34.50 12.63 3.71
C VAL A 23 33.06 12.76 3.20
N ALA A 24 32.27 11.69 3.27
CA ALA A 24 30.83 11.75 2.96
C ALA A 24 30.10 12.74 3.89
N LEU A 25 30.37 12.70 5.19
CA LEU A 25 29.78 13.61 6.18
C LEU A 25 30.24 15.07 5.96
N ALA A 26 31.51 15.28 5.63
CA ALA A 26 32.05 16.61 5.33
C ALA A 26 31.43 17.21 4.06
N ASN A 27 31.27 16.40 3.00
CA ASN A 27 30.59 16.82 1.78
C ASN A 27 29.10 17.08 2.02
N LEU A 28 28.42 16.25 2.81
CA LEU A 28 27.02 16.49 3.22
C LEU A 28 26.92 17.82 3.97
N ARG A 29 27.82 18.07 4.94
CA ARG A 29 27.84 19.32 5.74
C ARG A 29 28.21 20.56 4.93
N LYS A 30 28.85 20.44 3.77
CA LYS A 30 29.09 21.59 2.87
C LYS A 30 27.95 21.80 1.90
N ASN A 31 27.38 20.71 1.39
CA ASN A 31 26.34 20.72 0.36
C ASN A 31 24.92 20.65 0.93
N TRP A 32 24.75 20.64 2.26
CA TRP A 32 23.44 20.63 2.91
C TRP A 32 22.53 21.78 2.46
N PRO A 33 23.01 23.02 2.15
CA PRO A 33 22.13 24.07 1.68
C PRO A 33 21.54 23.72 0.31
N SER A 34 22.36 23.17 -0.59
CA SER A 34 21.91 22.70 -1.91
C SER A 34 20.95 21.52 -1.80
N ALA A 35 21.19 20.60 -0.86
CA ALA A 35 20.28 19.49 -0.58
C ALA A 35 18.93 19.99 -0.04
N VAL A 36 18.93 20.97 0.87
CA VAL A 36 17.70 21.61 1.37
C VAL A 36 16.98 22.34 0.24
N THR A 37 17.67 23.10 -0.60
CA THR A 37 17.06 23.77 -1.76
C THR A 37 16.42 22.77 -2.72
N LEU A 38 17.06 21.62 -2.99
CA LEU A 38 16.48 20.54 -3.80
C LEU A 38 15.22 19.95 -3.15
N VAL A 39 15.25 19.70 -1.84
CA VAL A 39 14.07 19.21 -1.09
C VAL A 39 12.93 20.22 -1.12
N VAL A 40 13.23 21.52 -1.00
CA VAL A 40 12.22 22.59 -1.06
C VAL A 40 11.63 22.73 -2.45
N ILE A 41 12.45 22.73 -3.51
CA ILE A 41 11.98 22.81 -4.90
C ILE A 41 11.13 21.59 -5.25
N TRP A 42 11.58 20.40 -4.86
CA TRP A 42 10.84 19.17 -5.12
C TRP A 42 9.56 19.08 -4.31
N GLY A 43 9.57 19.50 -3.04
CA GLY A 43 8.38 19.62 -2.20
C GLY A 43 7.37 20.62 -2.78
N GLY A 44 7.83 21.77 -3.29
CA GLY A 44 6.98 22.74 -3.97
C GLY A 44 6.37 22.21 -5.27
N TYR A 45 7.13 21.42 -6.05
CA TYR A 45 6.62 20.75 -7.26
C TYR A 45 5.58 19.67 -6.92
N SER A 46 5.86 18.84 -5.90
CA SER A 46 4.93 17.79 -5.47
C SER A 46 3.64 18.37 -4.88
N TYR A 47 3.73 19.46 -4.11
CA TYR A 47 2.55 20.16 -3.58
C TYR A 47 1.64 20.64 -4.71
N ARG A 48 2.22 21.23 -5.76
CA ARG A 48 1.50 21.71 -6.94
C ARG A 48 0.77 20.60 -7.71
N ASN A 49 1.22 19.35 -7.60
CA ASN A 49 0.62 18.23 -8.33
C ASN A 49 -0.37 17.40 -7.49
N ASN A 50 -0.28 17.43 -6.16
CA ASN A 50 -1.07 16.54 -5.29
C ASN A 50 -2.05 17.29 -4.37
N ASP A 51 -2.06 18.63 -4.38
CA ASP A 51 -2.95 19.52 -3.62
C ASP A 51 -3.09 19.22 -2.10
N SER A 52 -2.19 18.42 -1.51
CA SER A 52 -2.20 18.11 -0.09
C SER A 52 -0.78 18.12 0.53
N TRP A 53 -0.64 18.83 1.65
CA TRP A 53 0.61 18.92 2.40
C TRP A 53 0.98 17.60 3.09
N SER A 54 -0.03 16.82 3.52
CA SER A 54 0.18 15.51 4.16
C SER A 54 0.85 14.53 3.19
N GLN A 55 0.31 14.36 1.97
CA GLN A 55 0.94 13.48 0.97
C GLN A 55 2.29 14.02 0.51
N THR A 56 2.44 15.34 0.42
CA THR A 56 3.73 15.96 0.06
C THR A 56 4.82 15.64 1.10
N LEU A 57 4.50 15.70 2.39
CA LEU A 57 5.42 15.36 3.47
C LEU A 57 5.74 13.86 3.53
N VAL A 58 4.74 12.99 3.28
CA VAL A 58 4.95 11.54 3.19
C VAL A 58 5.88 11.20 2.02
N ASN A 59 5.65 11.79 0.84
CA ASN A 59 6.50 11.61 -0.33
C ASN A 59 7.93 12.13 -0.09
N ALA A 60 8.06 13.32 0.54
CA ALA A 60 9.33 13.87 1.00
C ALA A 60 10.09 12.92 1.93
N GLY A 61 9.40 12.39 2.93
CA GLY A 61 9.95 11.43 3.89
C GLY A 61 10.41 10.13 3.23
N LEU A 62 9.61 9.58 2.33
CA LEU A 62 9.91 8.35 1.60
C LEU A 62 11.14 8.51 0.68
N VAL A 63 11.25 9.63 -0.02
CA VAL A 63 12.41 9.91 -0.88
C VAL A 63 13.68 10.13 -0.06
N LEU A 64 13.59 10.91 1.02
CA LEU A 64 14.73 11.11 1.92
C LEU A 64 15.17 9.79 2.56
N GLY A 65 14.22 8.96 3.01
CA GLY A 65 14.48 7.63 3.54
C GLY A 65 15.15 6.71 2.51
N GLY A 66 14.64 6.68 1.28
CA GLY A 66 15.21 5.89 0.18
C GLY A 66 16.63 6.32 -0.19
N VAL A 67 16.89 7.63 -0.29
CA VAL A 67 18.23 8.17 -0.53
C VAL A 67 19.19 7.79 0.59
N LEU A 68 18.79 7.97 1.86
CA LEU A 68 19.62 7.61 3.01
C LEU A 68 19.91 6.11 3.05
N GLY A 69 18.91 5.27 2.75
CA GLY A 69 19.07 3.82 2.61
C GLY A 69 20.07 3.45 1.52
N ALA A 70 19.97 4.06 0.33
CA ALA A 70 20.90 3.84 -0.77
C ALA A 70 22.34 4.25 -0.41
N VAL A 71 22.51 5.40 0.25
CA VAL A 71 23.81 5.86 0.75
C VAL A 71 24.37 4.88 1.80
N ALA A 72 23.55 4.36 2.70
CA ALA A 72 23.96 3.38 3.69
C ALA A 72 24.41 2.07 3.03
N VAL A 73 23.63 1.54 2.07
CA VAL A 73 23.96 0.32 1.30
C VAL A 73 25.25 0.52 0.50
N TYR A 74 25.39 1.66 -0.19
CA TYR A 74 26.60 2.00 -0.93
C TYR A 74 27.82 1.98 0.00
N ASN A 75 27.74 2.65 1.15
CA ASN A 75 28.83 2.66 2.12
C ASN A 75 29.13 1.27 2.69
N ALA A 76 28.10 0.46 2.98
CA ALA A 76 28.26 -0.91 3.47
C ALA A 76 28.92 -1.85 2.43
N LEU A 77 28.61 -1.68 1.15
CA LEU A 77 29.26 -2.40 0.06
C LEU A 77 30.71 -1.93 -0.14
N TYR A 78 30.97 -0.64 0.04
CA TYR A 78 32.32 -0.08 -0.12
C TYR A 78 33.26 -0.39 1.04
N SER A 79 32.76 -0.49 2.28
CA SER A 79 33.58 -0.90 3.45
C SER A 79 34.13 -2.33 3.32
N ARG A 80 33.55 -3.14 2.42
CA ARG A 80 34.06 -4.47 2.04
C ARG A 80 35.16 -4.43 0.98
N SER A 81 35.59 -3.25 0.52
CA SER A 81 36.65 -3.12 -0.48
C SER A 81 38.02 -3.31 0.16
N THR A 82 38.86 -4.14 -0.46
CA THR A 82 40.17 -4.52 0.06
C THR A 82 41.21 -4.56 -1.04
N VAL A 83 42.46 -4.23 -0.72
CA VAL A 83 43.63 -4.51 -1.55
C VAL A 83 44.53 -5.45 -0.76
N VAL A 84 44.69 -6.68 -1.23
CA VAL A 84 45.52 -7.70 -0.60
C VAL A 84 46.69 -7.98 -1.52
N LEU A 85 47.90 -7.63 -1.10
CA LEU A 85 49.13 -8.02 -1.76
C LEU A 85 49.66 -9.27 -1.07
N THR A 86 49.71 -10.36 -1.81
CA THR A 86 50.29 -11.63 -1.38
C THR A 86 51.70 -11.79 -1.97
N ARG A 87 52.34 -12.94 -1.70
CA ARG A 87 53.61 -13.30 -2.35
C ARG A 87 53.52 -13.31 -3.87
N ASP A 88 52.42 -13.82 -4.42
CA ASP A 88 52.32 -14.16 -5.85
C ASP A 88 51.37 -13.24 -6.63
N GLU A 89 50.39 -12.62 -5.97
CA GLU A 89 49.37 -11.80 -6.62
C GLU A 89 48.97 -10.58 -5.78
N LEU A 90 48.55 -9.52 -6.49
CA LEU A 90 47.76 -8.41 -5.99
C LEU A 90 46.28 -8.70 -6.25
N VAL A 91 45.49 -8.73 -5.18
CA VAL A 91 44.06 -8.95 -5.22
C VAL A 91 43.33 -7.69 -4.81
N VAL A 92 42.48 -7.17 -5.70
CA VAL A 92 41.64 -6.01 -5.41
C VAL A 92 40.18 -6.43 -5.40
N THR A 93 39.51 -6.25 -4.27
CA THR A 93 38.08 -6.46 -4.12
C THR A 93 37.40 -5.11 -4.06
N ARG A 94 36.49 -4.82 -5.00
CA ARG A 94 35.69 -3.59 -5.03
C ARG A 94 34.21 -3.95 -5.13
N MET A 95 33.42 -3.52 -4.14
CA MET A 95 31.96 -3.75 -4.11
C MET A 95 31.60 -5.23 -4.35
N GLY A 96 32.36 -6.16 -3.79
CA GLY A 96 32.19 -7.60 -3.96
C GLY A 96 32.80 -8.22 -5.23
N ARG A 97 33.28 -7.41 -6.19
CA ARG A 97 33.96 -7.90 -7.40
C ARG A 97 35.47 -8.02 -7.16
N ARG A 98 36.02 -9.22 -7.31
CA ARG A 98 37.45 -9.53 -7.10
C ARG A 98 38.21 -9.51 -8.43
N GLN A 99 39.28 -8.74 -8.48
CA GLN A 99 40.25 -8.70 -9.58
C GLN A 99 41.61 -9.16 -9.05
N ARG A 100 42.39 -9.83 -9.90
CA ARG A 100 43.71 -10.37 -9.54
C ARG A 100 44.73 -9.94 -10.60
N LEU A 101 45.91 -9.55 -10.15
CA LEU A 101 47.06 -9.25 -11.00
C LEU A 101 48.29 -9.96 -10.42
N PRO A 102 49.02 -10.77 -11.18
CA PRO A 102 50.27 -11.36 -10.71
C PRO A 102 51.22 -10.28 -10.20
N ARG A 103 51.93 -10.53 -9.09
CA ARG A 103 52.79 -9.53 -8.44
C ARG A 103 53.88 -9.02 -9.38
N ALA A 104 54.41 -9.90 -10.23
CA ALA A 104 55.42 -9.56 -11.24
C ALA A 104 54.87 -8.67 -12.38
N GLU A 105 53.56 -8.62 -12.57
CA GLU A 105 52.91 -7.83 -13.61
C GLU A 105 52.45 -6.46 -13.12
N VAL A 106 52.62 -6.15 -11.83
CA VAL A 106 52.32 -4.81 -11.29
C VAL A 106 53.38 -3.82 -11.77
N GLY A 107 53.01 -2.88 -12.65
CA GLY A 107 53.93 -1.91 -13.24
C GLY A 107 54.07 -0.62 -12.44
N GLY A 108 52.98 -0.10 -11.87
CA GLY A 108 52.98 1.25 -11.31
C GLY A 108 51.85 1.60 -10.35
N LEU A 109 52.11 2.61 -9.52
CA LEU A 109 51.13 3.32 -8.69
C LEU A 109 51.12 4.79 -9.11
N VAL A 110 50.05 5.20 -9.80
CA VAL A 110 49.91 6.54 -10.37
C VAL A 110 48.79 7.29 -9.66
N ARG A 111 49.10 8.47 -9.13
CA ARG A 111 48.14 9.35 -8.47
C ARG A 111 47.54 10.33 -9.47
N GLY A 112 46.24 10.21 -9.72
CA GLY A 112 45.43 11.14 -10.50
C GLY A 112 44.66 12.13 -9.65
N SER A 113 44.39 13.30 -10.20
CA SER A 113 43.45 14.27 -9.64
C SER A 113 42.12 14.18 -10.36
N THR A 114 41.00 14.50 -9.71
CA THR A 114 39.78 14.85 -10.45
C THR A 114 39.67 16.36 -10.54
N SER A 115 40.25 16.95 -11.58
CA SER A 115 40.16 18.40 -11.80
C SER A 115 38.77 18.87 -12.29
N SER A 116 37.82 17.96 -12.55
CA SER A 116 36.63 18.28 -13.35
C SER A 116 35.36 18.68 -12.59
N LEU A 117 35.36 18.78 -11.25
CA LEU A 117 34.18 19.25 -10.50
C LEU A 117 34.58 20.26 -9.42
N SER A 118 34.45 21.55 -9.75
CA SER A 118 34.68 22.71 -8.88
C SER A 118 33.81 22.77 -7.61
N MET A 119 33.03 21.72 -7.31
CA MET A 119 32.11 21.67 -6.17
C MET A 119 32.65 20.93 -4.93
N SER A 120 33.70 20.11 -5.03
CA SER A 120 34.21 19.35 -3.88
C SER A 120 35.23 20.16 -3.05
N SER A 121 35.13 20.14 -1.71
CA SER A 121 36.08 20.84 -0.80
C SER A 121 37.39 20.10 -0.52
N VAL A 122 37.48 18.84 -0.90
CA VAL A 122 38.69 18.03 -0.72
C VAL A 122 39.08 17.54 -2.10
N PRO A 123 40.25 17.89 -2.66
CA PRO A 123 40.65 17.39 -3.96
C PRO A 123 40.58 15.85 -3.93
N GLY A 124 39.61 15.32 -4.68
CA GLY A 124 39.45 13.88 -4.84
C GLY A 124 40.61 13.39 -5.68
N PHE A 125 41.48 12.57 -5.09
CA PHE A 125 42.54 11.90 -5.83
C PHE A 125 42.19 10.43 -5.99
N TYR A 126 42.52 9.89 -7.17
CA TYR A 126 42.43 8.47 -7.45
C TYR A 126 43.83 7.88 -7.51
N TRP A 127 43.99 6.68 -6.99
CA TRP A 127 45.15 5.85 -7.21
C TRP A 127 44.86 4.86 -8.31
N PHE A 128 45.63 4.93 -9.39
CA PHE A 128 45.63 3.95 -10.46
C PHE A 128 46.73 2.94 -10.18
N ILE A 129 46.36 1.67 -10.16
CA ILE A 129 47.33 0.58 -10.21
C ILE A 129 47.43 0.16 -11.68
N THR A 130 48.64 0.18 -12.22
CA THR A 130 48.91 -0.20 -13.61
C THR A 130 49.63 -1.53 -13.71
N ASP A 131 49.49 -2.19 -14.84
CA ASP A 131 50.32 -3.33 -15.20
C ASP A 131 51.68 -2.87 -15.78
N THR A 132 52.55 -3.83 -16.11
CA THR A 132 53.87 -3.57 -16.73
C THR A 132 53.81 -2.89 -18.12
N ARG A 133 52.63 -2.79 -18.73
CA ARG A 133 52.39 -2.08 -20.00
C ARG A 133 51.85 -0.67 -19.80
N ASP A 134 51.84 -0.18 -18.55
CA ASP A 134 51.21 1.08 -18.13
C ASP A 134 49.70 1.15 -18.43
N GLU A 135 49.03 -0.01 -18.55
CA GLU A 135 47.58 -0.08 -18.66
C GLU A 135 46.93 -0.12 -17.27
N ARG A 136 45.74 0.48 -17.14
CA ARG A 136 45.02 0.50 -15.86
C ARG A 136 44.52 -0.91 -15.53
N PHE A 137 45.04 -1.48 -14.45
CA PHE A 137 44.43 -2.62 -13.76
C PHE A 137 43.21 -2.17 -12.93
N VAL A 138 43.38 -1.21 -12.02
CA VAL A 138 42.26 -0.68 -11.21
C VAL A 138 42.41 0.82 -10.91
N ALA A 139 41.29 1.50 -10.70
CA ALA A 139 41.21 2.86 -10.17
C ALA A 139 40.52 2.85 -8.79
N LEU A 140 41.23 3.34 -7.77
CA LEU A 140 40.79 3.34 -6.38
C LEU A 140 40.65 4.78 -5.86
N PRO A 141 39.53 5.15 -5.21
CA PRO A 141 39.38 6.47 -4.63
C PRO A 141 40.26 6.59 -3.38
N GLY A 142 41.23 7.51 -3.37
CA GLY A 142 42.23 7.59 -2.30
C GLY A 142 41.62 7.87 -0.92
N TRP A 143 40.54 8.64 -0.87
CA TRP A 143 39.85 9.01 0.37
C TRP A 143 39.12 7.87 1.08
N LEU A 144 39.00 6.70 0.44
CA LEU A 144 38.39 5.51 1.06
C LEU A 144 39.38 4.67 1.85
N PHE A 145 40.68 4.90 1.69
CA PHE A 145 41.72 4.15 2.39
C PHE A 145 42.34 5.02 3.50
N PRO A 146 43.02 4.41 4.49
CA PRO A 146 43.81 5.16 5.46
C PRO A 146 44.89 5.99 4.78
N ASP A 147 45.23 7.14 5.39
CA ASP A 147 46.37 7.94 4.93
C ASP A 147 47.66 7.10 4.98
N GLY A 148 48.52 7.18 3.96
CA GLY A 148 49.74 6.38 3.90
C GLY A 148 49.58 4.98 3.30
N ALA A 149 48.34 4.50 3.09
CA ALA A 149 48.07 3.12 2.66
C ALA A 149 48.69 2.77 1.30
N PHE A 150 48.67 3.71 0.35
CA PHE A 150 49.24 3.49 -0.98
C PHE A 150 50.76 3.68 -0.98
N GLU A 151 51.29 4.49 -0.07
CA GLU A 151 52.71 4.60 0.20
C GLU A 151 53.27 3.29 0.82
N ASP A 152 52.53 2.65 1.72
CA ASP A 152 52.85 1.31 2.24
C ASP A 152 52.84 0.25 1.13
N LEU A 153 51.80 0.26 0.30
CA LEU A 153 51.69 -0.64 -0.87
C LEU A 153 52.86 -0.45 -1.83
N SER A 154 53.27 0.79 -2.08
CA SER A 154 54.41 1.11 -2.95
C SER A 154 55.73 0.57 -2.39
N ARG A 155 55.92 0.65 -1.07
CA ARG A 155 57.10 0.11 -0.38
C ARG A 155 57.18 -1.41 -0.49
N GLU A 156 56.08 -2.11 -0.30
CA GLU A 156 56.03 -3.58 -0.42
C GLU A 156 56.21 -4.06 -1.87
N LEU A 157 55.72 -3.29 -2.85
CA LEU A 157 55.93 -3.60 -4.26
C LEU A 157 57.33 -3.20 -4.76
N GLY A 158 58.08 -2.38 -4.01
CA GLY A 158 59.35 -1.83 -4.44
C GLY A 158 59.22 -0.79 -5.58
N ILE A 159 58.04 -0.18 -5.72
CA ILE A 159 57.70 0.77 -6.80
C ILE A 159 57.66 2.18 -6.22
N ARG A 160 58.12 3.19 -6.97
CA ARG A 160 57.94 4.60 -6.57
C ARG A 160 56.57 5.10 -7.03
N PRO A 161 55.72 5.59 -6.11
CA PRO A 161 54.47 6.23 -6.52
C PRO A 161 54.79 7.54 -7.24
N ARG A 162 54.03 7.84 -8.30
CA ARG A 162 54.19 9.08 -9.09
C ARG A 162 52.86 9.75 -9.37
N ALA A 163 52.88 11.05 -9.67
CA ALA A 163 51.72 11.72 -10.24
C ALA A 163 51.57 11.37 -11.73
N VAL A 164 50.37 11.58 -12.28
CA VAL A 164 50.15 11.60 -13.74
C VAL A 164 51.06 12.64 -14.38
N THR A 165 51.65 12.31 -15.53
CA THR A 165 52.57 13.20 -16.25
C THR A 165 51.83 14.28 -17.04
N ASP A 166 50.68 13.92 -17.62
CA ASP A 166 49.87 14.81 -18.44
C ASP A 166 48.39 14.40 -18.43
N ARG A 167 47.57 15.18 -19.13
CA ARG A 167 46.13 14.96 -19.26
C ARG A 167 45.79 13.74 -20.11
N GLU A 168 46.64 13.37 -21.07
CA GLU A 168 46.38 12.21 -21.94
C GLU A 168 46.53 10.90 -21.16
N GLU A 169 47.54 10.82 -20.30
CA GLU A 169 47.73 9.71 -19.36
C GLU A 169 46.58 9.65 -18.36
N GLU A 170 46.14 10.78 -17.80
CA GLU A 170 45.00 10.82 -16.87
C GLU A 170 43.71 10.32 -17.54
N VAL A 171 43.46 10.72 -18.80
CA VAL A 171 42.33 10.21 -19.58
C VAL A 171 42.52 8.73 -19.88
N ARG A 172 43.70 8.26 -20.32
CA ARG A 172 43.96 6.84 -20.60
C ARG A 172 43.66 5.96 -19.38
N LEU A 173 44.16 6.36 -18.22
CA LEU A 173 43.98 5.64 -16.96
C LEU A 173 42.59 5.80 -16.34
N SER A 174 41.85 6.87 -16.66
CA SER A 174 40.53 7.11 -16.09
C SER A 174 39.48 6.10 -16.59
N PRO A 175 38.62 5.54 -15.72
CA PRO A 175 37.52 4.69 -16.14
C PRO A 175 36.45 5.50 -16.90
N LEU A 176 35.67 4.81 -17.74
CA LEU A 176 34.68 5.44 -18.63
C LEU A 176 33.69 6.35 -17.88
N TRP A 177 33.29 5.97 -16.67
CA TRP A 177 32.36 6.77 -15.86
C TRP A 177 32.98 8.08 -15.34
N MET A 178 34.31 8.15 -15.19
CA MET A 178 35.03 9.40 -14.88
C MET A 178 35.20 10.27 -16.12
N LYS A 179 35.33 9.66 -17.31
CA LYS A 179 35.42 10.38 -18.58
C LYS A 179 34.10 11.07 -18.94
N ASN A 180 32.99 10.39 -18.65
CA ASN A 180 31.65 10.83 -19.02
C ASN A 180 30.81 11.18 -17.79
N VAL A 181 31.28 12.12 -16.96
CA VAL A 181 30.60 12.54 -15.72
C VAL A 181 29.13 12.91 -15.97
N LEU A 182 28.84 13.56 -17.10
CA LEU A 182 27.49 13.95 -17.50
C LEU A 182 26.59 12.72 -17.73
N VAL A 183 27.10 11.71 -18.45
CA VAL A 183 26.37 10.45 -18.69
C VAL A 183 26.18 9.68 -17.38
N THR A 184 27.22 9.60 -16.54
CA THR A 184 27.15 8.94 -15.23
C THR A 184 26.15 9.65 -14.31
N GLY A 185 26.10 10.98 -14.35
CA GLY A 185 25.14 11.80 -13.62
C GLY A 185 23.70 11.56 -14.09
N VAL A 186 23.45 11.55 -15.40
CA VAL A 186 22.14 11.23 -15.97
C VAL A 186 21.72 9.81 -15.61
N LEU A 187 22.60 8.82 -15.75
CA LEU A 187 22.30 7.43 -15.40
C LEU A 187 21.96 7.27 -13.91
N SER A 188 22.70 7.96 -13.04
CA SER A 188 22.45 7.96 -11.60
C SER A 188 21.11 8.64 -11.26
N ALA A 189 20.75 9.72 -11.96
CA ALA A 189 19.46 10.38 -11.80
C ALA A 189 18.30 9.48 -12.24
N VAL A 190 18.43 8.76 -13.36
CA VAL A 190 17.42 7.81 -13.83
C VAL A 190 17.21 6.68 -12.81
N VAL A 191 18.30 6.11 -12.28
CA VAL A 191 18.21 5.08 -11.23
C VAL A 191 17.54 5.63 -9.96
N LEU A 192 17.87 6.86 -9.57
CA LEU A 192 17.26 7.50 -8.42
C LEU A 192 15.75 7.71 -8.62
N ILE A 193 15.34 8.22 -9.78
CA ILE A 193 13.92 8.39 -10.14
C ILE A 193 13.19 7.03 -10.11
N GLY A 194 13.79 5.99 -10.68
CA GLY A 194 13.23 4.64 -10.64
C GLY A 194 13.06 4.10 -9.21
N MET A 195 14.05 4.32 -8.34
CA MET A 195 13.92 3.94 -6.92
C MET A 195 12.83 4.73 -6.20
N VAL A 196 12.73 6.05 -6.43
CA VAL A 196 11.66 6.87 -5.85
C VAL A 196 10.28 6.35 -6.29
N ALA A 197 10.11 6.06 -7.59
CA ALA A 197 8.88 5.50 -8.10
C ALA A 197 8.52 4.16 -7.43
N LEU A 198 9.50 3.26 -7.26
CA LEU A 198 9.31 1.97 -6.59
C LEU A 198 8.93 2.14 -5.11
N VAL A 199 9.53 3.10 -4.40
CA VAL A 199 9.20 3.36 -3.00
C VAL A 199 7.78 3.90 -2.87
N LEU A 200 7.37 4.82 -3.75
CA LEU A 200 6.02 5.37 -3.75
C LEU A 200 4.97 4.29 -4.07
N GLN A 201 5.21 3.48 -5.10
CA GLN A 201 4.33 2.36 -5.45
C GLN A 201 4.28 1.30 -4.34
N GLY A 202 5.42 0.97 -3.75
CA GLY A 202 5.50 0.01 -2.65
C GLY A 202 4.80 0.49 -1.38
N ALA A 203 4.85 1.79 -1.08
CA ALA A 203 4.13 2.38 0.05
C ALA A 203 2.61 2.35 -0.14
N GLY A 204 2.12 2.69 -1.34
CA GLY A 204 0.70 2.60 -1.68
C GLY A 204 0.18 1.16 -1.59
N ALA A 205 0.85 0.23 -2.28
CA ALA A 205 0.50 -1.19 -2.23
C ALA A 205 0.54 -1.77 -0.81
N TRP A 206 1.44 -1.29 0.05
CA TRP A 206 1.50 -1.72 1.45
C TRP A 206 0.35 -1.15 2.30
N GLN A 207 -0.13 0.05 1.98
CA GLN A 207 -1.30 0.63 2.63
C GLN A 207 -2.58 -0.10 2.22
N ASP A 208 -2.78 -0.32 0.92
CA ASP A 208 -3.92 -1.07 0.37
C ASP A 208 -3.96 -2.49 0.96
N TRP A 209 -2.81 -3.17 0.98
CA TRP A 209 -2.70 -4.50 1.59
C TRP A 209 -3.05 -4.51 3.07
N ARG A 210 -2.72 -3.45 3.83
CA ARG A 210 -3.09 -3.36 5.25
C ARG A 210 -4.58 -3.11 5.44
N GLN A 211 -5.21 -2.30 4.59
CA GLN A 211 -6.65 -2.05 4.61
C GLN A 211 -7.41 -3.34 4.26
N GLU A 212 -7.11 -3.99 3.13
CA GLU A 212 -7.75 -5.25 2.73
C GLU A 212 -7.61 -6.34 3.81
N ARG A 213 -6.45 -6.39 4.47
CA ARG A 213 -6.22 -7.35 5.55
C ARG A 213 -7.06 -7.05 6.79
N ALA A 214 -7.28 -5.78 7.12
CA ALA A 214 -8.14 -5.38 8.22
C ALA A 214 -9.61 -5.70 7.92
N GLU A 215 -10.08 -5.36 6.71
CA GLU A 215 -11.41 -5.67 6.20
C GLU A 215 -11.71 -7.17 6.25
N ARG A 216 -10.90 -8.01 5.58
CA ARG A 216 -11.09 -9.47 5.59
C ARG A 216 -11.02 -10.08 6.98
N ALA A 217 -10.17 -9.53 7.85
CA ALA A 217 -10.08 -9.99 9.23
C ALA A 217 -11.37 -9.67 10.00
N ALA A 218 -11.93 -8.48 9.83
CA ALA A 218 -13.19 -8.08 10.46
C ALA A 218 -14.37 -8.92 9.94
N GLU A 219 -14.48 -9.11 8.63
CA GLU A 219 -15.51 -9.96 8.00
C GLU A 219 -15.46 -11.39 8.57
N SER A 220 -14.28 -12.03 8.52
CA SER A 220 -14.13 -13.43 8.94
C SER A 220 -14.51 -13.67 10.39
N ARG A 221 -14.23 -12.70 11.28
CA ARG A 221 -14.60 -12.85 12.69
C ARG A 221 -16.08 -12.54 12.93
N HIS A 222 -16.66 -11.54 12.25
CA HIS A 222 -18.09 -11.28 12.33
C HIS A 222 -18.89 -12.51 11.89
N VAL A 223 -18.53 -13.12 10.76
CA VAL A 223 -19.11 -14.39 10.30
C VAL A 223 -18.98 -15.48 11.36
N ALA A 224 -17.77 -15.65 11.94
CA ALA A 224 -17.55 -16.65 12.99
C ALA A 224 -18.37 -16.42 14.27
N GLN A 225 -18.87 -15.21 14.53
CA GLN A 225 -19.73 -14.91 15.67
C GLN A 225 -21.22 -15.12 15.36
N VAL A 226 -21.67 -14.73 14.17
CA VAL A 226 -23.09 -14.73 13.77
C VAL A 226 -23.51 -16.09 13.20
N GLU A 227 -22.72 -16.68 12.32
CA GLU A 227 -23.06 -17.92 11.60
C GLU A 227 -23.34 -19.12 12.54
N PRO A 228 -22.60 -19.35 13.63
CA PRO A 228 -22.95 -20.40 14.58
C PRO A 228 -24.30 -20.18 15.26
N ARG A 229 -24.70 -18.92 15.49
CA ARG A 229 -25.99 -18.60 16.13
C ARG A 229 -27.16 -18.81 15.16
N LEU A 230 -26.95 -18.54 13.87
CA LEU A 230 -27.89 -18.84 12.79
C LEU A 230 -28.10 -20.35 12.63
N THR A 231 -27.00 -21.11 12.57
CA THR A 231 -27.03 -22.55 12.29
C THR A 231 -27.47 -23.41 13.47
N ALA A 232 -27.26 -22.98 14.72
CA ALA A 232 -27.42 -23.84 15.89
C ALA A 232 -28.80 -23.85 16.56
N SER A 233 -29.71 -22.88 16.37
CA SER A 233 -30.77 -22.76 17.38
C SER A 233 -32.22 -22.31 17.08
N ARG A 234 -32.67 -21.80 15.92
CA ARG A 234 -34.09 -21.33 15.91
C ARG A 234 -34.94 -21.40 14.64
N TYR A 235 -34.37 -21.41 13.44
CA TYR A 235 -35.16 -21.17 12.23
C TYR A 235 -34.97 -22.30 11.20
N GLN A 236 -35.53 -23.48 11.51
CA GLN A 236 -35.29 -24.71 10.76
C GLN A 236 -35.83 -24.70 9.32
N HIS A 237 -36.66 -23.73 8.97
CA HIS A 237 -37.19 -23.53 7.63
C HIS A 237 -36.24 -22.72 6.72
N LEU A 238 -35.15 -22.16 7.29
CA LEU A 238 -34.17 -21.33 6.59
C LEU A 238 -33.05 -22.17 5.96
N LYS A 239 -33.37 -22.95 4.92
CA LYS A 239 -32.34 -23.61 4.11
C LYS A 239 -32.09 -22.77 2.86
N PHE A 240 -30.97 -22.07 2.83
CA PHE A 240 -30.50 -21.45 1.60
C PHE A 240 -29.79 -22.53 0.76
N SER A 241 -30.30 -22.77 -0.45
CA SER A 241 -29.64 -23.59 -1.45
C SER A 241 -29.51 -22.79 -2.73
N GLU A 242 -28.31 -22.30 -3.01
CA GLU A 242 -28.02 -21.70 -4.30
C GLU A 242 -27.57 -22.84 -5.24
N HIS A 243 -28.31 -23.07 -6.34
CA HIS A 243 -28.02 -24.16 -7.28
C HIS A 243 -27.88 -25.54 -6.62
N ASP A 244 -28.75 -25.89 -5.66
CA ASP A 244 -28.72 -27.14 -4.88
C ASP A 244 -27.48 -27.32 -3.98
N VAL A 245 -26.69 -26.26 -3.75
CA VAL A 245 -25.54 -26.28 -2.83
C VAL A 245 -25.90 -25.51 -1.56
N ALA A 246 -25.68 -26.14 -0.40
CA ALA A 246 -25.82 -25.46 0.88
C ALA A 246 -24.74 -24.37 1.01
N THR A 247 -25.17 -23.11 0.98
CA THR A 247 -24.32 -21.93 1.21
C THR A 247 -24.69 -21.28 2.52
N SER A 248 -23.78 -20.44 3.05
CA SER A 248 -24.10 -19.64 4.23
C SER A 248 -25.19 -18.63 3.86
N PRO A 249 -26.26 -18.47 4.65
CA PRO A 249 -27.25 -17.43 4.43
C PRO A 249 -26.71 -16.03 4.76
N LEU A 250 -25.54 -15.95 5.43
CA LEU A 250 -24.92 -14.70 5.84
C LEU A 250 -23.90 -14.24 4.79
N THR A 251 -24.07 -13.01 4.32
CA THR A 251 -23.08 -12.28 3.54
C THR A 251 -22.62 -11.06 4.33
N VAL A 252 -21.32 -10.77 4.26
CA VAL A 252 -20.72 -9.63 4.97
C VAL A 252 -19.81 -8.92 3.99
N SER A 253 -19.91 -7.59 3.96
CA SER A 253 -18.99 -6.73 3.23
C SER A 253 -18.38 -5.71 4.16
N ALA A 254 -17.08 -5.45 3.99
CA ALA A 254 -16.35 -4.44 4.72
C ALA A 254 -15.93 -3.27 3.83
N SER A 255 -15.79 -2.10 4.45
CA SER A 255 -15.20 -0.91 3.84
C SER A 255 -14.42 -0.15 4.89
N ALA A 256 -13.19 0.25 4.58
CA ALA A 256 -12.34 1.01 5.50
C ALA A 256 -11.59 2.15 4.80
N GLU A 257 -11.69 3.38 5.30
CA GLU A 257 -10.80 4.47 4.89
C GLU A 257 -9.43 4.34 5.58
N GLU A 258 -9.42 3.88 6.83
CA GLU A 258 -8.22 3.56 7.59
C GLU A 258 -8.33 2.16 8.22
N PRO A 259 -7.21 1.42 8.41
CA PRO A 259 -7.25 0.07 9.00
C PRO A 259 -7.84 -0.01 10.42
N ALA A 260 -8.04 1.13 11.08
CA ALA A 260 -8.61 1.23 12.43
C ALA A 260 -10.11 1.55 12.43
N ASP A 261 -10.68 1.93 11.29
CA ASP A 261 -12.09 2.31 11.14
C ASP A 261 -12.74 1.47 10.03
N VAL A 262 -12.97 0.19 10.34
CA VAL A 262 -13.64 -0.74 9.43
C VAL A 262 -15.14 -0.68 9.66
N ARG A 263 -15.92 -0.44 8.60
CA ARG A 263 -17.37 -0.49 8.62
C ARG A 263 -17.84 -1.78 7.97
N LEU A 264 -18.72 -2.50 8.64
CA LEU A 264 -19.30 -3.75 8.15
C LEU A 264 -20.77 -3.55 7.76
N ARG A 265 -21.16 -4.15 6.65
CA ARG A 265 -22.55 -4.38 6.28
C ARG A 265 -22.81 -5.87 6.27
N SER A 266 -23.78 -6.28 7.06
CA SER A 266 -24.18 -7.67 7.22
C SER A 266 -25.53 -7.86 6.55
N ALA A 267 -25.71 -8.95 5.80
CA ALA A 267 -26.97 -9.28 5.14
C ALA A 267 -27.25 -10.77 5.25
N ILE A 268 -28.48 -11.12 5.65
CA ILE A 268 -28.96 -12.50 5.73
C ILE A 268 -30.01 -12.70 4.66
N ALA A 269 -29.77 -13.62 3.72
CA ALA A 269 -30.72 -14.00 2.69
C ALA A 269 -31.38 -15.35 3.00
N LEU A 270 -32.70 -15.41 2.86
CA LEU A 270 -33.55 -16.51 3.29
C LEU A 270 -34.58 -16.85 2.20
N VAL A 271 -34.92 -18.14 2.09
CA VAL A 271 -36.01 -18.62 1.24
C VAL A 271 -36.98 -19.44 2.11
N GLY A 272 -38.28 -19.26 1.91
CA GLY A 272 -39.29 -20.02 2.66
C GLY A 272 -40.60 -20.20 1.91
N THR A 273 -41.47 -21.05 2.47
CA THR A 273 -42.77 -21.41 1.86
C THR A 273 -43.94 -20.56 2.37
N HIS A 274 -43.66 -19.59 3.25
CA HIS A 274 -44.67 -18.67 3.76
C HIS A 274 -44.66 -17.39 2.93
N ARG A 275 -45.79 -16.67 2.89
CA ARG A 275 -45.84 -15.37 2.20
C ARG A 275 -45.03 -14.30 2.93
N GLU A 276 -44.96 -14.42 4.25
CA GLU A 276 -44.32 -13.46 5.12
C GLU A 276 -43.41 -14.16 6.13
N LEU A 277 -42.21 -13.61 6.32
CA LEU A 277 -41.38 -13.94 7.48
C LEU A 277 -41.96 -13.24 8.71
N PRO A 278 -42.15 -13.93 9.85
CA PRO A 278 -42.69 -13.29 11.04
C PRO A 278 -41.88 -12.05 11.44
N ALA A 279 -42.58 -10.98 11.85
CA ALA A 279 -41.95 -9.71 12.20
C ALA A 279 -40.91 -9.90 13.32
N ALA A 280 -41.28 -10.67 14.36
CA ALA A 280 -40.40 -10.98 15.49
C ALA A 280 -39.12 -11.73 15.06
N GLU A 281 -39.22 -12.62 14.06
CA GLU A 281 -38.07 -13.36 13.54
C GLU A 281 -37.15 -12.44 12.73
N THR A 282 -37.70 -11.59 11.88
CA THR A 282 -36.94 -10.57 11.13
C THR A 282 -36.18 -9.64 12.08
N MET A 283 -36.85 -9.15 13.13
CA MET A 283 -36.23 -8.27 14.13
C MET A 283 -35.15 -8.97 14.95
N ASP A 284 -35.34 -10.25 15.31
CA ASP A 284 -34.32 -11.05 15.99
C ASP A 284 -33.07 -11.24 15.10
N LEU A 285 -33.24 -11.46 13.79
CA LEU A 285 -32.14 -11.62 12.83
C LEU A 285 -31.38 -10.30 12.59
N LEU A 286 -32.07 -9.16 12.50
CA LEU A 286 -31.43 -7.84 12.43
C LEU A 286 -30.65 -7.54 13.71
N ALA A 287 -31.24 -7.83 14.88
CA ALA A 287 -30.57 -7.65 16.17
C ALA A 287 -29.35 -8.56 16.32
N LEU A 288 -29.41 -9.79 15.81
CA LEU A 288 -28.29 -10.72 15.82
C LEU A 288 -27.10 -10.21 15.02
N GLN A 289 -27.35 -9.56 13.88
CA GLN A 289 -26.33 -8.95 13.03
C GLN A 289 -25.74 -7.67 13.64
N CYS A 290 -26.55 -6.85 14.33
CA CYS A 290 -26.07 -5.62 14.98
C CYS A 290 -25.41 -5.83 16.35
N ALA A 291 -25.66 -6.96 17.02
CA ALA A 291 -25.12 -7.23 18.36
C ALA A 291 -23.58 -7.33 18.44
N PRO A 292 -22.86 -7.86 17.44
CA PRO A 292 -21.40 -7.88 17.44
C PRO A 292 -20.82 -6.53 17.01
N SER A 293 -20.24 -5.78 17.94
CA SER A 293 -19.34 -4.66 17.62
C SER A 293 -17.92 -5.06 18.03
N GLU A 294 -17.08 -5.41 17.06
CA GLU A 294 -15.72 -5.83 17.36
C GLU A 294 -14.80 -4.64 17.63
N PRO A 295 -13.72 -4.81 18.42
CA PRO A 295 -12.70 -3.79 18.55
C PRO A 295 -12.09 -3.44 17.18
N GLY A 296 -12.34 -2.21 16.71
CA GLY A 296 -11.84 -1.70 15.43
C GLY A 296 -12.73 -2.01 14.21
N ALA A 297 -13.93 -2.57 14.40
CA ALA A 297 -14.91 -2.72 13.34
C ALA A 297 -16.34 -2.50 13.86
N GLU A 298 -17.07 -1.58 13.23
CA GLU A 298 -18.46 -1.28 13.55
C GLU A 298 -19.37 -1.88 12.49
N VAL A 299 -20.37 -2.67 12.91
CA VAL A 299 -21.46 -3.06 12.01
C VAL A 299 -22.37 -1.86 11.88
N THR A 300 -22.39 -1.25 10.72
CA THR A 300 -23.18 -0.04 10.49
C THR A 300 -24.58 -0.40 10.01
N ARG A 301 -24.72 -1.48 9.22
CA ARG A 301 -26.01 -1.86 8.64
C ARG A 301 -26.20 -3.38 8.68
N ALA A 302 -27.39 -3.78 9.05
CA ALA A 302 -27.88 -5.15 8.97
C ALA A 302 -29.03 -5.22 7.95
N SER A 303 -29.09 -6.29 7.18
CA SER A 303 -30.15 -6.54 6.21
C SER A 303 -30.71 -7.95 6.38
N VAL A 304 -32.01 -8.10 6.17
CA VAL A 304 -32.66 -9.41 6.02
C VAL A 304 -33.43 -9.41 4.71
N THR A 305 -33.10 -10.35 3.84
CA THR A 305 -33.80 -10.62 2.59
C THR A 305 -34.57 -11.93 2.73
N TYR A 306 -35.85 -11.91 2.42
CA TYR A 306 -36.72 -13.10 2.44
C TYR A 306 -37.42 -13.26 1.09
N GLU A 307 -37.21 -14.39 0.45
CA GLU A 307 -37.88 -14.78 -0.79
C GLU A 307 -38.89 -15.89 -0.52
N SER A 308 -40.12 -15.71 -0.98
CA SER A 308 -41.19 -16.69 -0.88
C SER A 308 -41.19 -17.61 -2.11
N ASP A 309 -41.14 -18.93 -1.88
CA ASP A 309 -41.23 -20.01 -2.89
C ASP A 309 -42.68 -20.26 -3.39
N ASP A 310 -43.62 -19.36 -3.10
CA ASP A 310 -44.95 -19.38 -3.70
C ASP A 310 -44.83 -18.96 -5.19
N ASP A 311 -45.72 -19.41 -6.08
CA ASP A 311 -45.69 -19.26 -7.57
C ASP A 311 -45.53 -17.80 -8.11
N LEU A 312 -45.42 -16.80 -7.23
CA LEU A 312 -45.46 -15.37 -7.50
C LEU A 312 -44.16 -14.61 -7.16
N GLY A 313 -43.13 -15.25 -6.59
CA GLY A 313 -41.79 -14.65 -6.43
C GLY A 313 -41.74 -13.39 -5.56
N TYR A 314 -42.37 -13.42 -4.38
CA TYR A 314 -42.37 -12.28 -3.47
C TYR A 314 -41.04 -12.19 -2.72
N GLU A 315 -40.29 -11.09 -2.93
CA GLU A 315 -39.07 -10.76 -2.18
C GLU A 315 -39.35 -9.62 -1.20
N ARG A 316 -38.82 -9.73 0.02
CA ARG A 316 -38.82 -8.65 1.01
C ARG A 316 -37.40 -8.37 1.46
N VAL A 317 -37.03 -7.09 1.45
CA VAL A 317 -35.74 -6.61 1.94
C VAL A 317 -35.97 -5.67 3.11
N VAL A 318 -35.34 -5.94 4.25
CA VAL A 318 -35.42 -5.08 5.43
C VAL A 318 -34.04 -4.64 5.82
N ASP A 319 -33.76 -3.35 5.71
CA ASP A 319 -32.50 -2.71 6.03
C ASP A 319 -32.62 -1.90 7.33
N LEU A 320 -31.72 -2.18 8.28
CA LEU A 320 -31.63 -1.46 9.56
C LEU A 320 -30.20 -0.99 9.80
N GLU A 321 -30.03 0.33 9.96
CA GLU A 321 -28.78 0.87 10.48
C GLU A 321 -28.65 0.57 11.98
N CYS A 322 -27.52 0.00 12.39
CA CYS A 322 -27.33 -0.45 13.77
C CYS A 322 -27.24 0.77 14.71
N GLY A 323 -28.29 0.97 15.51
CA GLY A 323 -28.46 2.15 16.39
C GLY A 323 -29.64 3.05 15.99
N ALA A 324 -30.26 2.82 14.83
CA ALA A 324 -31.49 3.50 14.42
C ALA A 324 -32.70 3.05 15.25
N ASP A 325 -33.81 3.80 15.15
CA ASP A 325 -35.07 3.46 15.81
C ASP A 325 -35.74 2.25 15.14
N ARG A 326 -35.62 1.11 15.80
CA ARG A 326 -36.20 -0.16 15.34
C ARG A 326 -37.74 -0.22 15.40
N LYS A 327 -38.39 0.69 16.13
CA LYS A 327 -39.83 0.62 16.40
C LYS A 327 -40.67 0.74 15.12
N VAL A 328 -40.26 1.62 14.21
CA VAL A 328 -40.98 1.84 12.95
C VAL A 328 -40.90 0.61 12.05
N VAL A 329 -39.71 0.00 11.94
CA VAL A 329 -39.53 -1.23 11.15
C VAL A 329 -40.38 -2.36 11.75
N GLU A 330 -40.40 -2.50 13.08
CA GLU A 330 -41.21 -3.49 13.78
C GLU A 330 -42.72 -3.29 13.56
N GLU A 331 -43.21 -2.04 13.61
CA GLU A 331 -44.61 -1.69 13.35
C GLU A 331 -45.04 -2.03 11.92
N TRP A 332 -44.23 -1.64 10.93
CA TRP A 332 -44.48 -1.95 9.52
C TRP A 332 -44.48 -3.46 9.24
N LEU A 333 -43.52 -4.20 9.80
CA LEU A 333 -43.46 -5.65 9.66
C LEU A 333 -44.66 -6.34 10.32
N THR A 334 -45.06 -5.89 11.51
CA THR A 334 -46.22 -6.44 12.21
C THR A 334 -47.50 -6.20 11.42
N TRP A 335 -47.69 -4.99 10.89
CA TRP A 335 -48.85 -4.67 10.07
C TRP A 335 -48.89 -5.50 8.78
N ALA A 336 -47.75 -5.66 8.10
CA ALA A 336 -47.64 -6.47 6.88
C ALA A 336 -47.89 -7.96 7.14
N GLU A 337 -47.52 -8.47 8.32
CA GLU A 337 -47.85 -9.84 8.74
C GLU A 337 -49.37 -10.03 8.90
N GLU A 338 -50.08 -9.04 9.46
CA GLU A 338 -51.54 -9.06 9.65
C GLU A 338 -52.31 -8.78 8.34
N HIS A 339 -51.70 -8.05 7.41
CA HIS A 339 -52.28 -7.65 6.13
C HIS A 339 -51.35 -8.05 4.98
N PRO A 340 -51.17 -9.34 4.67
CA PRO A 340 -50.20 -9.76 3.65
C PRO A 340 -50.51 -9.16 2.28
N ALA A 341 -49.46 -8.79 1.56
CA ALA A 341 -49.56 -8.30 0.20
C ALA A 341 -50.29 -9.31 -0.71
N THR A 342 -51.15 -8.80 -1.61
CA THR A 342 -51.84 -9.65 -2.59
C THR A 342 -50.93 -9.96 -3.77
N SER A 343 -51.32 -10.91 -4.63
CA SER A 343 -50.58 -11.27 -5.85
C SER A 343 -50.43 -10.13 -6.88
N ALA A 344 -51.08 -8.97 -6.65
CA ALA A 344 -50.96 -7.77 -7.46
C ALA A 344 -49.76 -6.89 -7.06
N ILE A 345 -49.13 -7.19 -5.92
CA ILE A 345 -48.09 -6.40 -5.26
C ILE A 345 -46.79 -7.22 -5.28
N GLY A 346 -45.69 -6.63 -5.75
CA GLY A 346 -44.38 -7.28 -5.83
C GLY A 346 -43.51 -7.01 -4.60
N GLN A 347 -42.21 -6.80 -4.81
CA GLN A 347 -41.20 -6.68 -3.74
C GLN A 347 -41.44 -5.48 -2.81
N LEU A 348 -41.28 -5.69 -1.49
CA LEU A 348 -41.31 -4.63 -0.48
C LEU A 348 -39.92 -4.45 0.13
N THR A 349 -39.41 -3.23 0.09
CA THR A 349 -38.19 -2.82 0.77
C THR A 349 -38.54 -1.86 1.90
N LEU A 350 -38.09 -2.17 3.12
CA LEU A 350 -38.23 -1.29 4.28
C LEU A 350 -36.84 -0.87 4.74
N GLU A 351 -36.57 0.44 4.80
CA GLU A 351 -35.29 0.99 5.22
C GLU A 351 -35.44 1.94 6.41
N SER A 352 -34.62 1.75 7.44
CA SER A 352 -34.41 2.74 8.49
C SER A 352 -32.92 3.07 8.61
N THR A 353 -32.59 4.34 8.34
CA THR A 353 -31.22 4.84 8.27
C THR A 353 -31.05 6.13 9.06
N ILE A 354 -29.80 6.46 9.38
CA ILE A 354 -29.39 7.71 10.01
C ILE A 354 -28.71 8.54 8.92
N GLY A 355 -29.32 9.67 8.57
CA GLY A 355 -28.79 10.61 7.59
C GLY A 355 -27.45 11.21 8.01
N HIS A 356 -26.73 11.81 7.06
CA HIS A 356 -25.46 12.48 7.32
C HIS A 356 -25.57 13.68 8.29
N ASP A 357 -26.76 14.24 8.44
CA ASP A 357 -27.15 15.27 9.39
C ASP A 357 -27.54 14.71 10.77
N GLY A 358 -27.56 13.39 10.92
CA GLY A 358 -28.04 12.69 12.11
C GLY A 358 -29.57 12.57 12.17
N GLU A 359 -30.29 13.00 11.12
CA GLU A 359 -31.74 12.84 11.06
C GLU A 359 -32.10 11.39 10.73
N LEU A 360 -33.10 10.84 11.41
CA LEU A 360 -33.61 9.51 11.10
C LEU A 360 -34.38 9.58 9.78
N ARG A 361 -33.93 8.80 8.79
CA ARG A 361 -34.64 8.59 7.53
C ARG A 361 -35.33 7.23 7.56
N ARG A 362 -36.60 7.24 7.19
CA ARG A 362 -37.47 6.07 7.18
C ARG A 362 -38.08 6.01 5.79
N GLU A 363 -37.77 4.97 5.04
CA GLU A 363 -38.25 4.79 3.68
C GLU A 363 -38.94 3.43 3.56
N ALA A 364 -40.10 3.40 2.89
CA ALA A 364 -40.76 2.17 2.50
C ALA A 364 -41.01 2.20 1.00
N GLN A 365 -40.39 1.27 0.28
CA GLN A 365 -40.45 1.17 -1.17
C GLN A 365 -41.15 -0.11 -1.59
N MET A 366 -42.07 0.00 -2.54
CA MET A 366 -42.78 -1.13 -3.12
C MET A 366 -42.55 -1.20 -4.63
N TRP A 367 -42.31 -2.41 -5.12
CA TRP A 367 -42.12 -2.72 -6.53
C TRP A 367 -43.32 -3.50 -7.06
N VAL A 368 -43.79 -3.13 -8.25
CA VAL A 368 -44.93 -3.77 -8.90
C VAL A 368 -44.45 -4.52 -10.14
N PRO A 369 -44.74 -5.83 -10.27
CA PRO A 369 -44.20 -6.70 -11.33
C PRO A 369 -44.88 -6.50 -12.70
N ASP A 370 -45.78 -5.53 -12.83
CA ASP A 370 -46.44 -5.19 -14.10
C ASP A 370 -46.96 -3.75 -14.02
N ALA A 371 -46.74 -2.96 -15.08
CA ALA A 371 -47.10 -1.55 -15.20
C ALA A 371 -48.61 -1.28 -15.38
N SER A 372 -49.49 -2.22 -14.97
CA SER A 372 -50.94 -2.05 -15.05
C SER A 372 -51.46 -1.04 -14.02
N ASP A 373 -52.39 -0.17 -14.43
CA ASP A 373 -52.97 0.89 -13.59
C ASP A 373 -53.61 0.35 -12.31
N ASP A 374 -54.28 -0.81 -12.40
CA ASP A 374 -54.99 -1.41 -11.27
C ASP A 374 -54.03 -1.99 -10.23
N ARG A 375 -52.90 -2.58 -10.65
CA ARG A 375 -51.87 -3.09 -9.72
C ARG A 375 -51.07 -1.97 -9.08
N PHE A 376 -50.72 -0.94 -9.85
CA PHE A 376 -50.05 0.24 -9.33
C PHE A 376 -50.93 0.97 -8.30
N ARG A 377 -52.24 1.11 -8.57
CA ARG A 377 -53.21 1.65 -7.62
C ARG A 377 -53.32 0.77 -6.37
N ALA A 378 -53.42 -0.55 -6.52
CA ALA A 378 -53.50 -1.46 -5.39
C ALA A 378 -52.25 -1.40 -4.49
N ALA A 379 -51.05 -1.22 -5.06
CA ALA A 379 -49.81 -1.01 -4.32
C ALA A 379 -49.82 0.31 -3.52
N VAL A 380 -50.28 1.40 -4.13
CA VAL A 380 -50.45 2.70 -3.44
C VAL A 380 -51.48 2.60 -2.31
N GLU A 381 -52.65 2.00 -2.58
CA GLU A 381 -53.71 1.81 -1.57
C GLU A 381 -53.21 0.96 -0.39
N TYR A 382 -52.43 -0.09 -0.67
CA TYR A 382 -51.81 -0.91 0.36
C TYR A 382 -50.82 -0.12 1.23
N MET A 383 -49.90 0.63 0.61
CA MET A 383 -48.92 1.44 1.33
C MET A 383 -49.59 2.53 2.17
N CYS A 384 -50.64 3.17 1.64
CA CYS A 384 -51.40 4.19 2.35
C CYS A 384 -52.36 3.64 3.43
N ALA A 385 -52.66 2.34 3.42
CA ALA A 385 -53.46 1.72 4.47
C ALA A 385 -52.67 1.51 5.78
N HIS A 386 -51.34 1.62 5.75
CA HIS A 386 -50.53 1.53 6.95
C HIS A 386 -50.79 2.73 7.90
N PRO A 387 -51.11 2.51 9.19
CA PRO A 387 -51.48 3.59 10.12
C PRO A 387 -50.43 4.69 10.35
N GLY A 388 -49.16 4.44 10.02
CA GLY A 388 -48.05 5.40 10.09
C GLY A 388 -47.45 5.75 8.72
N ALA A 389 -48.24 5.62 7.65
CA ALA A 389 -47.82 5.92 6.27
C ALA A 389 -47.39 7.39 6.06
N ASP A 390 -47.89 8.32 6.87
CA ASP A 390 -47.58 9.75 6.85
C ASP A 390 -46.26 10.11 7.55
N GLU A 391 -45.67 9.19 8.31
CA GLU A 391 -44.40 9.39 9.04
C GLU A 391 -43.18 8.78 8.33
N VAL A 392 -43.36 8.25 7.12
CA VAL A 392 -42.36 7.51 6.34
C VAL A 392 -42.38 7.98 4.88
N ASP A 393 -41.21 8.07 4.25
CA ASP A 393 -41.12 8.36 2.82
C ASP A 393 -41.56 7.11 2.03
N LEU A 394 -42.72 7.18 1.37
CA LEU A 394 -43.27 6.06 0.61
C LEU A 394 -42.92 6.17 -0.87
N ARG A 395 -42.41 5.08 -1.45
CA ARG A 395 -42.13 4.98 -2.89
C ARG A 395 -42.82 3.78 -3.52
N VAL A 396 -43.39 3.97 -4.70
CA VAL A 396 -43.96 2.87 -5.52
C VAL A 396 -43.41 2.95 -6.93
N ASN A 397 -42.84 1.84 -7.41
CA ASN A 397 -42.20 1.73 -8.73
C ASN A 397 -42.76 0.53 -9.50
N ASP A 398 -42.89 0.65 -10.83
CA ASP A 398 -43.09 -0.51 -11.70
C ASP A 398 -41.75 -1.11 -12.17
N GLU A 399 -41.75 -2.38 -12.59
CA GLU A 399 -40.57 -3.14 -13.01
C GLU A 399 -39.73 -2.44 -14.10
N ASP A 400 -40.39 -1.69 -14.99
CA ASP A 400 -39.75 -0.97 -16.10
C ASP A 400 -39.31 0.48 -15.75
N PHE A 401 -39.54 0.94 -14.51
CA PHE A 401 -39.41 2.35 -14.10
C PHE A 401 -40.15 3.33 -15.02
N THR A 402 -41.17 2.84 -15.74
CA THR A 402 -42.02 3.65 -16.62
C THR A 402 -42.91 4.56 -15.77
N ARG A 403 -43.18 4.17 -14.52
CA ARG A 403 -43.92 4.95 -13.53
C ARG A 403 -43.23 4.82 -12.17
N SER A 404 -42.76 5.96 -11.64
CA SER A 404 -42.35 6.07 -10.25
C SER A 404 -43.19 7.15 -9.55
N LEU A 405 -43.62 6.84 -8.33
CA LEU A 405 -44.04 7.86 -7.37
C LEU A 405 -42.99 7.90 -6.28
N ASP A 406 -42.09 8.89 -6.38
CA ASP A 406 -40.95 9.05 -5.47
C ASP A 406 -41.36 9.54 -4.06
N VAL A 407 -42.59 10.06 -3.95
CA VAL A 407 -43.29 10.39 -2.69
C VAL A 407 -44.79 10.11 -2.91
N VAL A 408 -45.31 9.07 -2.27
CA VAL A 408 -46.76 8.79 -2.26
C VAL A 408 -47.43 9.65 -1.19
N ASP A 409 -48.39 10.48 -1.60
CA ASP A 409 -49.20 11.27 -0.68
C ASP A 409 -50.46 10.50 -0.27
N CYS A 410 -50.50 10.07 1.00
CA CYS A 410 -51.61 9.32 1.58
C CYS A 410 -52.64 10.21 2.31
N SER A 411 -52.51 11.55 2.25
CA SER A 411 -53.36 12.48 3.00
C SER A 411 -54.78 12.68 2.46
N GLY A 412 -55.11 12.08 1.31
CA GLY A 412 -56.42 12.13 0.67
C GLY A 412 -57.18 10.80 0.73
N GLY A 413 -57.80 10.51 1.87
CA GLY A 413 -58.83 9.46 2.01
C GLY A 413 -60.22 9.93 1.60
#